data_AF-A0AAW3YYX3-F1
#
_entry.id   AF-A0AAW3YYX3-F1
#
_cell.length_a   1.000
_cell.length_b   1.000
_cell.length_c   1.000
_cell.angle_alpha   90.00
_cell.angle_beta   90.00
_cell.angle_gamma   90.00
#
_symmetry.space_group_name_H-M   'P 1'
#
loop_
_entity.id
_entity.type
_entity.pdbx_description
1 polymer ?
#
loop_
_entity_poly.entity_id
_entity_poly.type
_entity_poly.pdbx_seq_one_letter_code
_entity_poly.pdbx_strand_id
1 'polypeptide(L)'
;MTSTRLTVWQVITAALLKRHFGLNLTDTALCETDTVAALATRGVRPSEAINTLVDKYGLTRLHSQTDPRSTPYLDIHDELTV
;
A
#
# COMPACT_ATOMS: atom_id res chain seq x y z
N MET A 1 16.11 -5.97 -17.02
CA MET A 1 15.63 -4.56 -17.02
C MET A 1 14.20 -4.46 -16.48
N THR A 2 13.88 -5.15 -15.37
CA THR A 2 12.55 -5.15 -14.72
C THR A 2 12.47 -4.21 -13.51
N SER A 3 13.61 -3.63 -13.08
CA SER A 3 13.74 -2.88 -11.83
C SER A 3 12.82 -1.65 -11.75
N THR A 4 12.70 -0.87 -12.82
CA THR A 4 11.99 0.43 -12.78
C THR A 4 10.50 0.30 -12.42
N ARG A 5 9.79 -0.73 -12.91
CA ARG A 5 8.37 -0.92 -12.56
C ARG A 5 8.19 -1.31 -11.10
N LEU A 6 9.07 -2.15 -10.58
CA LEU A 6 9.05 -2.57 -9.18
C LEU A 6 9.37 -1.39 -8.25
N THR A 7 10.34 -0.55 -8.63
CA THR A 7 10.67 0.66 -7.88
C THR A 7 9.48 1.63 -7.84
N VAL A 8 8.81 1.88 -8.97
CA VAL A 8 7.62 2.75 -9.00
C VAL A 8 6.51 2.18 -8.11
N TRP A 9 6.26 0.88 -8.19
CA TRP A 9 5.27 0.20 -7.35
C TRP A 9 5.61 0.36 -5.85
N GLN A 10 6.87 0.18 -5.47
CA GLN A 10 7.36 0.36 -4.10
C GLN A 10 7.23 1.82 -3.62
N VAL A 11 7.56 2.78 -4.48
CA VAL A 11 7.44 4.22 -4.15
C VAL A 11 5.98 4.60 -3.89
N ILE A 12 5.05 4.16 -4.76
CA ILE A 12 3.61 4.40 -4.58
C ILE A 12 3.13 3.78 -3.27
N THR A 13 3.48 2.51 -3.03
CA THR A 13 3.13 1.79 -1.79
C THR A 13 3.65 2.51 -0.54
N ALA A 14 4.92 2.94 -0.56
CA ALA A 14 5.54 3.65 0.54
C ALA A 14 4.83 4.98 0.83
N ALA A 15 4.47 5.73 -0.22
CA ALA A 15 3.78 7.00 -0.07
C ALA A 15 2.36 6.82 0.50
N LEU A 16 1.63 5.80 0.05
CA LEU A 16 0.31 5.45 0.58
C LEU A 16 0.38 5.03 2.06
N LEU A 17 1.30 4.12 2.41
CA LEU A 17 1.51 3.68 3.79
C LEU A 17 1.82 4.86 4.71
N LYS A 18 2.72 5.74 4.29
CA LYS A 18 3.13 6.90 5.08
C LYS A 18 1.99 7.90 5.24
N ARG A 19 1.22 8.17 4.18
CA ARG A 19 0.11 9.13 4.19
C ARG A 19 -1.09 8.64 5.01
N HIS A 20 -1.47 7.38 4.83
CA HIS A 20 -2.71 6.85 5.40
C HIS A 20 -2.51 6.14 6.74
N PHE A 21 -1.36 5.52 6.96
CA PHE A 21 -1.09 4.70 8.14
C PHE A 21 0.12 5.17 8.95
N GLY A 22 0.91 6.12 8.43
CA GLY A 22 2.15 6.58 9.07
C GLY A 22 3.25 5.51 9.10
N LEU A 23 3.11 4.45 8.30
CA LEU A 23 4.05 3.33 8.23
C LEU A 23 5.10 3.57 7.14
N ASN A 24 6.32 3.06 7.34
CA ASN A 24 7.30 2.99 6.27
C ASN A 24 7.20 1.64 5.54
N LEU A 25 7.59 1.64 4.27
CA LEU A 25 7.65 0.41 3.47
C LEU A 25 8.52 -0.66 4.14
N THR A 26 9.62 -0.24 4.80
CA THR A 26 10.57 -1.10 5.52
C THR A 26 9.96 -1.86 6.69
N ASP A 27 8.86 -1.36 7.26
CA ASP A 27 8.12 -2.04 8.33
C ASP A 27 7.19 -3.14 7.79
N THR A 28 7.11 -3.29 6.46
CA THR A 28 6.18 -4.20 5.79
C THR A 28 6.90 -5.19 4.89
N ALA A 29 6.24 -6.33 4.62
CA ALA A 29 6.72 -7.33 3.66
C ALA A 29 6.83 -6.81 2.21
N LEU A 30 6.33 -5.60 1.94
CA LEU A 30 6.36 -4.95 0.63
C LEU A 30 7.68 -4.22 0.35
N CYS A 31 8.60 -4.14 1.33
CA CYS A 31 9.97 -3.70 1.10
C CYS A 31 10.77 -4.70 0.24
N GLU A 32 10.41 -5.98 0.32
CA GLU A 32 11.10 -7.06 -0.39
C GLU A 32 10.75 -7.04 -1.88
N THR A 33 11.78 -6.91 -2.72
CA THR A 33 11.62 -6.88 -4.19
C THR A 33 10.96 -8.15 -4.73
N ASP A 34 11.23 -9.32 -4.14
CA ASP A 34 10.60 -10.59 -4.52
C ASP A 34 9.09 -10.57 -4.26
N THR A 35 8.66 -10.06 -3.11
CA THR A 35 7.24 -9.89 -2.78
C THR A 35 6.56 -8.97 -3.79
N VAL A 36 7.18 -7.84 -4.10
CA VAL A 36 6.65 -6.88 -5.07
C VAL A 36 6.61 -7.45 -6.48
N ALA A 37 7.63 -8.20 -6.89
CA ALA A 37 7.67 -8.86 -8.19
C ALA A 37 6.56 -9.92 -8.31
N ALA A 38 6.32 -10.70 -7.25
CA ALA A 38 5.23 -11.67 -7.22
C ALA A 38 3.85 -10.99 -7.30
N LEU A 39 3.63 -9.91 -6.54
CA LEU A 39 2.39 -9.15 -6.57
C LEU A 39 2.16 -8.47 -7.93
N ALA A 40 3.19 -7.84 -8.49
CA ALA A 40 3.14 -7.22 -9.81
C ALA A 40 2.88 -8.26 -10.91
N THR A 41 3.47 -9.45 -10.82
CA THR A 41 3.23 -10.57 -11.75
C THR A 41 1.79 -11.09 -11.67
N ARG A 42 1.20 -11.07 -10.47
CA ARG A 42 -0.21 -11.39 -10.23
C ARG A 42 -1.18 -10.27 -10.64
N GLY A 43 -0.67 -9.10 -11.03
CA GLY A 43 -1.49 -7.93 -11.38
C GLY A 43 -2.05 -7.17 -10.17
N VAL A 44 -1.51 -7.41 -8.97
CA VAL A 44 -1.97 -6.76 -7.74
C VAL A 44 -1.42 -5.33 -7.66
N ARG A 45 -2.31 -4.39 -7.33
CA ARG A 45 -1.97 -2.98 -7.17
C ARG A 45 -1.42 -2.67 -5.77
N PRO A 46 -0.64 -1.59 -5.61
CA PRO A 46 -0.19 -1.10 -4.31
C PRO A 46 -1.31 -0.98 -3.27
N SER A 47 -2.44 -0.37 -3.63
CA SER A 47 -3.62 -0.24 -2.74
C SER A 47 -4.14 -1.58 -2.24
N GLU A 48 -4.30 -2.56 -3.13
CA GLU A 48 -4.81 -3.89 -2.82
C GLU A 48 -3.83 -4.70 -1.96
N ALA A 49 -2.53 -4.56 -2.21
CA ALA A 49 -1.50 -5.14 -1.36
C ALA A 49 -1.55 -4.56 0.07
N ILE A 50 -1.75 -3.24 0.19
CA ILE A 50 -1.93 -2.59 1.49
C ILE A 50 -3.24 -3.03 2.14
N ASN A 51 -4.33 -3.20 1.39
CA ASN A 51 -5.60 -3.73 1.90
C ASN A 51 -5.44 -5.14 2.49
N THR A 52 -4.60 -5.96 1.87
CA THR A 52 -4.24 -7.28 2.42
C THR A 52 -3.50 -7.14 3.76
N LEU A 53 -2.64 -6.11 3.91
CA LEU A 53 -2.00 -5.81 5.21
C LEU A 53 -3.02 -5.28 6.23
N VAL A 54 -3.99 -4.48 5.80
CA VAL A 54 -5.10 -3.99 6.63
C VAL A 54 -5.89 -5.17 7.19
N ASP A 55 -6.26 -6.14 6.36
CA ASP A 55 -6.97 -7.34 6.82
C ASP A 55 -6.09 -8.21 7.73
N LYS A 56 -4.81 -8.37 7.38
CA LYS A 56 -3.90 -9.25 8.12
C LYS A 56 -3.53 -8.70 9.52
N TYR A 57 -3.31 -7.39 9.62
CA TYR A 57 -2.81 -6.74 10.83
C TYR A 57 -3.82 -5.81 11.49
N GLY A 58 -5.02 -5.64 10.94
CA GLY A 58 -6.05 -4.75 11.48
C GLY A 58 -5.68 -3.27 11.39
N LEU A 59 -5.00 -2.85 10.31
CA LEU A 59 -4.50 -1.48 10.20
C LEU A 59 -5.65 -0.46 10.13
N THR A 60 -5.59 0.58 10.95
CA THR A 60 -6.52 1.71 10.92
C THR A 60 -5.89 2.92 10.23
N ARG A 61 -6.66 3.58 9.35
CA ARG A 61 -6.23 4.85 8.73
C ARG A 61 -6.08 5.94 9.80
N LEU A 62 -4.97 6.67 9.77
CA LEU A 62 -4.73 7.81 10.67
C LEU A 62 -5.69 8.98 10.37
N HIS A 63 -6.05 9.19 9.11
CA HIS A 63 -6.96 10.27 8.69
C HIS A 63 -8.46 9.93 8.84
N SER A 64 -8.83 8.71 9.26
CA SER A 64 -10.24 8.31 9.37
C SER A 64 -10.93 8.78 10.65
N GLN A 65 -10.25 9.49 11.54
CA GLN A 65 -10.81 9.89 12.85
C GLN A 65 -12.00 10.86 12.75
N THR A 66 -12.24 11.47 11.59
CA THR A 66 -13.34 12.43 11.40
C THR A 66 -14.63 11.78 10.89
N ASP A 67 -14.56 10.59 10.27
CA ASP A 67 -15.71 9.96 9.63
C ASP A 67 -15.91 8.51 10.10
N PRO A 68 -16.97 8.20 10.88
CA PRO A 68 -17.27 6.83 11.31
C PRO A 68 -17.69 5.89 10.17
N ARG A 69 -17.82 6.42 8.94
CA ARG A 69 -18.09 5.65 7.71
C ARG A 69 -16.84 5.37 6.87
N SER A 70 -15.69 5.90 7.29
CA SER A 70 -14.45 5.75 6.53
C SER A 70 -13.91 4.33 6.70
N THR A 71 -13.83 3.59 5.61
CA THR A 71 -13.28 2.23 5.61
C THR A 71 -11.75 2.27 5.68
N PRO A 72 -11.10 1.31 6.37
CA PRO A 72 -9.65 1.27 6.44
C PRO A 72 -8.99 0.92 5.09
N TYR A 73 -9.76 0.36 4.14
CA TYR A 73 -9.28 -0.02 2.81
C TYR A 73 -8.99 1.19 1.91
N LEU A 74 -7.84 1.16 1.22
CA LEU A 74 -7.42 2.04 0.14
C LEU A 74 -8.20 1.76 -1.15
N ASP A 75 -8.58 2.81 -1.85
CA ASP A 75 -9.21 2.75 -3.17
C ASP A 75 -8.24 3.27 -4.25
N ILE A 76 -8.56 3.01 -5.52
CA ILE A 76 -7.83 3.55 -6.68
C ILE A 76 -7.65 5.06 -6.63
N HIS A 77 -8.61 5.79 -6.03
CA HIS A 77 -8.50 7.23 -5.85
C HIS A 77 -7.33 7.61 -4.94
N ASP A 78 -7.02 6.83 -3.90
CA ASP A 78 -5.88 7.10 -3.03
C ASP A 78 -4.56 6.93 -3.83
N GLU A 79 -4.47 5.93 -4.71
CA GLU A 79 -3.27 5.70 -5.56
C GLU A 79 -3.04 6.81 -6.59
N LEU A 80 -4.11 7.40 -7.13
CA LEU A 80 -4.04 8.47 -8.14
C LEU A 80 -3.71 9.84 -7.53
N THR A 81 -3.77 9.98 -6.20
CA THR A 81 -3.49 11.22 -5.48
C THR A 81 -2.10 11.24 -4.83
N VAL A 82 -1.25 10.26 -5.15
CA VAL A 82 0.10 10.07 -4.58
C VAL A 82 1.13 11.03 -5.16
#